data_AF-A0A9P0TS35-F1
#
_entry.id   AF-A0A9P0TS35-F1
#
_cell.length_a   1.000
_cell.length_b   1.000
_cell.length_c   1.000
_cell.angle_alpha   90.00
_cell.angle_beta   90.00
_cell.angle_gamma   90.00
#
_symmetry.space_group_name_H-M   'P 1'
#
loop_
_entity.id
_entity.type
_entity.pdbx_description
1 polymer ?
#
loop_
_entity_poly.entity_id
_entity_poly.type
_entity_poly.pdbx_seq_one_letter_code
_entity_poly.pdbx_strand_id
1 'polypeptide(L)'
;MTLKKFQQIRRYIHFNDNLLDDGDRYFKVRPLIEKVRANFLRVPHETRFSIDEMMVPYKGKKVGNRKQYIKSKPRKWNYKIFVRAGVSGFIYDFLVYGGEDTFRYFFTSLELIHMLRYNMCIFSLGTIRSNRLRGAEQKLIPDKALKKKAADLIHE
;
A
#
# COMPACT_ATOMS: atom_id res chain seq x y z
N MET A 1 -30.39 17.69 -9.78
CA MET A 1 -30.06 18.23 -8.43
C MET A 1 -29.52 19.65 -8.59
N THR A 2 -29.99 20.62 -7.81
CA THR A 2 -29.50 22.02 -7.88
C THR A 2 -28.12 22.19 -7.24
N LEU A 3 -27.36 23.22 -7.64
CA LEU A 3 -26.06 23.56 -7.04
C LEU A 3 -26.14 23.76 -5.51
N LYS A 4 -27.15 24.49 -5.02
CA LYS A 4 -27.35 24.74 -3.58
C LYS A 4 -27.53 23.43 -2.80
N LYS A 5 -28.40 22.54 -3.29
CA LYS A 5 -28.61 21.20 -2.71
C LYS A 5 -27.34 20.36 -2.69
N PHE A 6 -26.57 20.34 -3.78
CA PHE A 6 -25.28 19.63 -3.82
C PHE A 6 -24.28 20.15 -2.78
N GLN A 7 -24.13 21.48 -2.68
CA GLN A 7 -23.23 22.11 -1.72
C GLN A 7 -23.62 21.83 -0.27
N GLN A 8 -24.92 21.82 0.03
CA GLN A 8 -25.43 21.43 1.35
C GLN A 8 -25.08 19.98 1.68
N ILE A 9 -25.41 19.03 0.79
CA ILE A 9 -25.08 17.60 1.00
C ILE A 9 -23.58 17.42 1.25
N ARG A 10 -22.73 18.05 0.42
CA ARG A 10 -21.26 17.95 0.57
C ARG A 10 -20.77 18.46 1.92
N ARG A 11 -21.45 19.45 2.53
CA ARG A 11 -21.05 20.05 3.81
C ARG A 11 -21.44 19.19 5.01
N TYR A 12 -22.57 18.48 4.92
CA TYR A 12 -23.17 17.74 6.04
C TYR A 12 -23.12 16.22 5.88
N ILE A 13 -22.31 15.73 4.95
CA ILE A 13 -22.10 14.28 4.79
C ILE A 13 -21.23 13.76 5.93
N HIS A 14 -21.77 12.83 6.71
CA HIS A 14 -21.12 12.17 7.83
C HIS A 14 -21.34 10.66 7.73
N PHE A 15 -20.31 9.88 8.08
CA PHE A 15 -20.36 8.41 8.02
C PHE A 15 -20.30 7.77 9.41
N ASN A 16 -20.15 8.56 10.46
CA ASN A 16 -20.11 8.11 11.85
C ASN A 16 -20.66 9.19 12.78
N ASP A 17 -21.08 8.80 13.97
CA ASP A 17 -21.55 9.72 15.01
C ASP A 17 -20.36 10.53 15.56
N ASN A 18 -20.50 11.86 15.61
CA ASN A 18 -19.44 12.74 16.14
C ASN A 18 -19.39 12.77 17.67
N LEU A 19 -20.36 12.17 18.36
CA LEU A 19 -20.38 12.04 19.82
C LEU A 19 -19.51 10.88 20.33
N LEU A 20 -19.06 10.02 19.43
CA LEU A 20 -18.24 8.84 19.73
C LEU A 20 -16.78 9.08 19.31
N ASP A 21 -15.84 8.50 20.05
CA ASP A 21 -14.43 8.40 19.68
C ASP A 21 -13.85 7.10 20.26
N ASP A 22 -13.33 6.23 19.38
CA ASP A 22 -12.74 4.93 19.73
C ASP A 22 -11.20 4.96 19.66
N GLY A 23 -10.61 6.13 19.40
CA GLY A 23 -9.16 6.29 19.22
C GLY A 23 -8.65 5.92 17.81
N ASP A 24 -9.50 5.41 16.91
CA ASP A 24 -9.12 5.21 15.52
C ASP A 24 -8.90 6.56 14.82
N ARG A 25 -7.70 6.74 14.26
CA ARG A 25 -7.34 7.93 13.50
C ARG A 25 -8.27 8.20 12.32
N TYR A 26 -8.94 7.18 11.78
CA TYR A 26 -9.88 7.28 10.68
C TYR A 26 -11.36 7.05 11.09
N PHE A 27 -11.68 7.09 12.39
CA PHE A 27 -13.00 6.79 12.94
C PHE A 27 -14.17 7.40 12.15
N LYS A 28 -14.08 8.69 11.81
CA LYS A 28 -15.14 9.44 11.10
C LYS A 28 -15.48 8.91 9.70
N VAL A 29 -14.55 8.19 9.07
CA VAL A 29 -14.71 7.61 7.72
C VAL A 29 -14.54 6.09 7.72
N ARG A 30 -14.29 5.48 8.88
CA ARG A 30 -14.06 4.04 9.03
C ARG A 30 -15.21 3.21 8.44
N PRO A 31 -16.50 3.51 8.71
CA PRO A 31 -17.60 2.72 8.15
C PRO A 31 -17.62 2.73 6.61
N LEU A 32 -17.27 3.87 6.00
CA LEU A 32 -17.17 3.97 4.54
C LEU A 32 -15.99 3.15 4.00
N ILE A 33 -14.82 3.26 4.62
CA ILE A 33 -13.61 2.53 4.21
C ILE A 33 -13.87 1.02 4.25
N GLU A 34 -14.41 0.50 5.35
CA GLU A 34 -14.68 -0.93 5.48
C GLU A 34 -15.77 -1.39 4.51
N LYS A 35 -16.80 -0.56 4.26
CA LYS A 35 -17.84 -0.89 3.28
C LYS A 35 -17.27 -1.02 1.86
N VAL A 36 -16.39 -0.10 1.46
CA VAL A 36 -15.73 -0.15 0.15
C VAL A 36 -14.79 -1.35 0.07
N ARG A 37 -13.99 -1.58 1.11
CA ARG A 37 -13.07 -2.72 1.19
C ARG A 37 -13.81 -4.06 1.10
N ALA A 38 -14.92 -4.21 1.83
CA ALA A 38 -15.75 -5.40 1.80
C ALA A 38 -16.29 -5.69 0.38
N ASN A 39 -16.62 -4.66 -0.39
CA ASN A 39 -17.04 -4.85 -1.78
C ASN A 39 -15.89 -5.33 -2.68
N PHE A 40 -14.67 -4.80 -2.52
CA PHE A 40 -13.51 -5.27 -3.29
C PHE A 40 -13.13 -6.72 -2.96
N LEU A 41 -13.22 -7.11 -1.68
CA LEU A 41 -12.95 -8.48 -1.24
C LEU A 41 -13.95 -9.51 -1.77
N ARG A 42 -15.15 -9.08 -2.19
CA ARG A 42 -16.16 -9.97 -2.80
C ARG A 42 -15.91 -10.25 -4.28
N VAL A 43 -15.00 -9.52 -4.91
CA VAL A 43 -14.67 -9.72 -6.33
C VAL A 43 -13.83 -11.00 -6.46
N PRO A 44 -14.15 -11.92 -7.39
CA PRO A 44 -13.36 -13.12 -7.63
C PRO A 44 -11.89 -12.82 -7.86
N HIS A 45 -11.02 -13.48 -7.09
CA HIS A 45 -9.60 -13.20 -7.08
C HIS A 45 -8.87 -13.75 -8.30
N GLU A 46 -7.92 -12.95 -8.81
CA GLU A 46 -6.88 -13.42 -9.72
C GLU A 46 -5.84 -14.29 -9.00
N THR A 47 -4.91 -14.87 -9.75
CA THR A 47 -3.85 -15.75 -9.23
C THR A 47 -2.55 -15.02 -8.89
N ARG A 48 -2.35 -13.80 -9.43
CA ARG A 48 -1.12 -13.02 -9.27
C ARG A 48 -1.47 -11.62 -8.82
N PHE A 49 -0.74 -11.14 -7.82
CA PHE A 49 -0.97 -9.82 -7.22
C PHE A 49 0.33 -9.03 -7.09
N SER A 50 0.20 -7.72 -7.19
CA SER A 50 1.19 -6.75 -6.76
C SER A 50 0.68 -6.02 -5.53
N ILE A 51 1.57 -5.76 -4.57
CA ILE A 51 1.28 -4.94 -3.39
C ILE A 51 2.18 -3.72 -3.45
N ASP A 52 1.59 -2.54 -3.52
CA ASP A 52 2.33 -1.29 -3.60
C ASP A 52 1.52 -0.13 -3.01
N GLU A 53 2.10 1.07 -3.07
CA GLU A 53 1.65 2.26 -2.40
C GLU A 53 0.95 3.20 -3.38
N MET A 54 -0.31 3.49 -3.11
CA MET A 54 -1.10 4.48 -3.82
C MET A 54 -1.24 5.75 -2.99
N MET A 55 -1.17 6.91 -3.65
CA MET A 55 -1.31 8.22 -3.01
C MET A 55 -2.64 8.87 -3.38
N VAL A 56 -3.43 9.26 -2.37
CA VAL A 56 -4.68 10.00 -2.57
C VAL A 56 -4.46 11.49 -2.32
N PRO A 57 -4.53 12.34 -3.36
CA PRO A 57 -4.16 13.74 -3.24
C PRO A 57 -5.13 14.52 -2.36
N TYR A 58 -4.57 15.31 -1.44
CA TYR A 58 -5.38 16.15 -0.57
C TYR A 58 -4.70 17.48 -0.23
N LYS A 59 -5.36 18.59 -0.59
CA LYS A 59 -4.85 19.96 -0.43
C LYS A 59 -5.33 20.69 0.83
N GLY A 60 -6.27 20.13 1.59
CA GLY A 60 -6.79 20.80 2.79
C GLY A 60 -5.77 20.86 3.95
N LYS A 61 -6.05 21.73 4.93
CA LYS A 61 -5.19 21.98 6.10
C LYS A 61 -5.53 21.12 7.33
N LYS A 62 -6.75 20.59 7.42
CA LYS A 62 -7.29 19.89 8.62
C LYS A 62 -6.81 18.44 8.84
N VAL A 63 -5.67 18.04 8.27
CA VAL A 63 -5.26 16.62 8.26
C VAL A 63 -4.28 16.27 9.37
N GLY A 64 -3.69 17.28 10.01
CA GLY A 64 -2.66 17.07 11.03
C GLY A 64 -1.54 16.18 10.49
N ASN A 65 -1.12 15.21 11.31
CA ASN A 65 0.02 14.33 11.04
C ASN A 65 -0.33 13.12 10.14
N ARG A 66 -1.56 13.03 9.61
CA ARG A 66 -1.98 11.88 8.78
C ARG A 66 -1.48 11.95 7.33
N LYS A 67 -0.97 13.11 6.87
CA LYS A 67 -0.35 13.19 5.54
C LYS A 67 1.05 12.62 5.59
N GLN A 68 1.39 11.86 4.55
CA GLN A 68 2.75 11.40 4.33
C GLN A 68 3.45 12.29 3.33
N TYR A 69 4.69 12.66 3.66
CA TYR A 69 5.59 13.36 2.76
C TYR A 69 6.43 12.35 1.99
N ILE A 70 6.34 12.36 0.66
CA ILE A 70 7.16 11.53 -0.22
C ILE A 70 7.97 12.42 -1.15
N LYS A 71 9.28 12.54 -0.87
CA LYS A 71 10.21 13.44 -1.57
C LYS A 71 10.25 13.20 -3.08
N SER A 72 10.16 11.94 -3.51
CA SER A 72 10.29 11.50 -4.90
C SER A 72 9.03 11.64 -5.75
N LYS A 73 7.89 12.05 -5.17
CA LYS A 73 6.62 12.17 -5.92
C LYS A 73 6.35 13.65 -6.30
N PRO A 74 5.74 13.92 -7.47
CA PRO A 74 5.42 15.29 -7.91
C PRO A 74 4.56 16.04 -6.90
N ARG A 75 3.56 15.36 -6.33
CA ARG A 75 2.79 15.84 -5.18
C ARG A 75 3.33 15.13 -3.95
N LYS A 76 3.99 15.88 -3.07
CA LYS A 76 4.73 15.29 -1.96
C LYS A 76 3.84 14.95 -0.75
N TRP A 77 2.76 15.70 -0.53
CA TRP A 77 1.89 15.57 0.65
C TRP A 77 0.54 14.96 0.30
N ASN A 78 0.33 13.67 0.59
CA ASN A 78 -0.93 12.98 0.31
C ASN A 78 -1.25 11.95 1.41
N TYR A 79 -2.44 11.35 1.33
CA TYR A 79 -2.72 10.13 2.09
C TYR A 79 -2.07 8.94 1.40
N LYS A 80 -1.41 8.10 2.17
CA LYS A 80 -0.80 6.87 1.69
C LYS A 80 -1.77 5.71 1.94
N ILE A 81 -1.97 4.90 0.91
CA ILE A 81 -2.79 3.69 0.96
C ILE A 81 -1.95 2.55 0.38
N PHE A 82 -1.87 1.43 1.07
CA PHE A 82 -1.32 0.21 0.49
C PHE A 82 -2.42 -0.52 -0.26
N VAL A 83 -2.11 -0.99 -1.46
CA VAL A 83 -3.08 -1.56 -2.38
C VAL A 83 -2.58 -2.92 -2.84
N ARG A 84 -3.47 -3.92 -2.82
CA ARG A 84 -3.26 -5.21 -3.47
C ARG A 84 -4.03 -5.22 -4.78
N ALA A 85 -3.31 -5.17 -5.90
CA ALA A 85 -3.87 -5.16 -7.24
C ALA A 85 -3.54 -6.45 -8.00
N GLY A 86 -4.48 -6.89 -8.84
CA GLY A 86 -4.26 -8.01 -9.77
C GLY A 86 -3.46 -7.58 -11.01
N VAL A 87 -3.19 -8.55 -11.88
CA VAL A 87 -2.53 -8.33 -13.18
C VAL A 87 -3.37 -7.45 -14.09
N SER A 88 -4.71 -7.52 -13.96
CA SER A 88 -5.64 -6.63 -14.66
C SER A 88 -5.52 -5.15 -14.25
N GLY A 89 -4.81 -4.85 -13.17
CA GLY A 89 -4.80 -3.52 -12.54
C GLY A 89 -5.99 -3.28 -11.61
N PHE A 90 -6.91 -4.24 -11.46
CA PHE A 90 -8.03 -4.13 -10.52
C PHE A 90 -7.56 -4.24 -9.07
N ILE A 91 -8.16 -3.44 -8.18
CA ILE A 91 -7.83 -3.42 -6.75
C ILE A 91 -8.73 -4.39 -6.00
N TYR A 92 -8.13 -5.37 -5.32
CA TYR A 92 -8.84 -6.42 -4.58
C TYR A 92 -8.82 -6.18 -3.07
N ASP A 93 -7.82 -5.49 -2.55
CA ASP A 93 -7.78 -5.08 -1.16
C ASP A 93 -6.93 -3.82 -0.99
N PHE A 94 -7.15 -3.07 0.08
CA PHE A 94 -6.34 -1.92 0.45
C PHE A 94 -6.31 -1.68 1.95
N LEU A 95 -5.26 -1.00 2.40
CA LEU A 95 -5.05 -0.61 3.79
C LEU A 95 -4.61 0.85 3.86
N VAL A 96 -5.38 1.68 4.58
CA VAL A 96 -5.06 3.11 4.75
C VAL A 96 -3.96 3.27 5.80
N TYR A 97 -2.87 3.94 5.44
CA TYR A 97 -1.76 4.19 6.36
C TYR A 97 -2.16 5.21 7.42
N GLY A 98 -2.13 4.82 8.70
CA GLY A 98 -2.40 5.71 9.82
C GLY A 98 -1.15 6.26 10.51
N GLY A 99 -0.01 5.56 10.41
CA GLY A 99 1.22 5.85 11.12
C GLY A 99 2.07 4.59 11.30
N GLU A 100 3.08 4.64 12.17
CA GLU A 100 4.07 3.57 12.37
C GLU A 100 3.44 2.24 12.82
N ASP A 101 2.40 2.31 13.62
CA ASP A 101 1.61 1.18 14.11
C ASP A 101 0.78 0.49 13.02
N THR A 102 0.60 1.11 11.84
CA THR A 102 -0.17 0.49 10.75
C THR A 102 0.59 -0.63 10.06
N PHE A 103 1.91 -0.50 9.90
CA PHE A 103 2.71 -1.46 9.15
C PHE A 103 4.16 -1.42 9.64
N ARG A 104 4.56 -2.41 10.44
CA ARG A 104 5.90 -2.48 11.06
C ARG A 104 6.96 -3.15 10.19
N TYR A 105 6.54 -3.88 9.16
CA TYR A 105 7.42 -4.73 8.35
C TYR A 105 7.53 -4.21 6.91
N PHE A 106 8.43 -4.79 6.12
CA PHE A 106 8.53 -4.51 4.69
C PHE A 106 7.73 -5.55 3.90
N PHE A 107 7.22 -5.17 2.73
CA PHE A 107 6.55 -6.13 1.81
C PHE A 107 7.47 -7.24 1.33
N THR A 108 8.79 -7.08 1.48
CA THR A 108 9.78 -8.08 1.10
C THR A 108 10.86 -8.16 2.16
N SER A 109 10.83 -9.24 2.94
CA SER A 109 11.92 -9.67 3.84
C SER A 109 12.13 -11.18 3.68
N LEU A 110 13.31 -11.68 4.06
CA LEU A 110 13.62 -13.11 3.96
C LEU A 110 12.64 -13.95 4.78
N GLU A 111 12.31 -13.50 5.99
CA GLU A 111 11.37 -14.18 6.89
C GLU A 111 9.97 -14.23 6.30
N LEU A 112 9.51 -13.12 5.72
CA LEU A 112 8.19 -13.06 5.11
C LEU A 112 8.10 -14.00 3.91
N ILE A 113 9.10 -13.98 3.01
CA ILE A 113 9.13 -14.88 1.84
C ILE A 113 9.13 -16.34 2.29
N HIS A 114 9.92 -16.69 3.31
CA HIS A 114 9.96 -18.03 3.86
C HIS A 114 8.60 -18.44 4.44
N MET A 115 8.01 -17.62 5.31
CA MET A 115 6.69 -17.88 5.92
C MET A 115 5.58 -18.00 4.87
N LEU A 116 5.55 -17.11 3.87
CA LEU A 116 4.57 -17.17 2.79
C LEU A 116 4.70 -18.47 2.00
N ARG A 117 5.92 -18.89 1.67
CA ARG A 117 6.15 -20.11 0.89
C ARG A 117 5.80 -21.37 1.66
N TYR A 118 6.32 -21.51 2.88
CA TYR A 118 6.25 -22.77 3.62
C TYR A 118 4.99 -22.92 4.47
N ASN A 119 4.40 -21.82 4.94
CA ASN A 119 3.21 -21.89 5.81
C ASN A 119 1.91 -21.56 5.04
N MET A 120 1.99 -20.77 3.97
CA MET A 120 0.81 -20.29 3.25
C MET A 120 0.75 -20.73 1.79
N CYS A 121 1.77 -21.45 1.29
CA CYS A 121 1.90 -21.84 -0.12
C CYS A 121 1.79 -20.65 -1.11
N ILE A 122 2.18 -19.46 -0.67
CA ILE A 122 2.19 -18.24 -1.49
C ILE A 122 3.61 -17.99 -1.98
N PHE A 123 3.75 -17.95 -3.31
CA PHE A 123 5.00 -17.53 -3.94
C PHE A 123 5.06 -16.01 -3.97
N SER A 124 6.17 -15.44 -3.49
CA SER A 124 6.43 -14.01 -3.49
C SER A 124 7.70 -13.70 -4.28
N LEU A 125 7.66 -12.58 -4.99
CA LEU A 125 8.79 -12.03 -5.73
C LEU A 125 8.92 -10.55 -5.35
N GLY A 126 10.15 -10.10 -5.11
CA GLY A 126 10.40 -8.71 -4.78
C GLY A 126 11.88 -8.43 -4.57
N THR A 127 12.22 -7.15 -4.49
CA THR A 127 13.59 -6.72 -4.21
C THR A 127 13.83 -6.61 -2.71
N ILE A 128 14.95 -7.16 -2.23
CA ILE A 128 15.42 -6.95 -0.86
C ILE A 128 16.57 -5.96 -0.91
N ARG A 129 16.56 -4.97 -0.01
CA ARG A 129 17.69 -4.03 0.09
C ARG A 129 18.94 -4.75 0.57
N SER A 130 20.10 -4.40 0.00
CA SER A 130 21.39 -5.03 0.32
C SER A 130 21.69 -5.05 1.82
N ASN A 131 21.37 -3.96 2.53
CA ASN A 131 21.55 -3.86 3.98
C ASN A 131 20.54 -4.67 4.83
N ARG A 132 19.73 -5.54 4.21
CA ARG A 132 18.71 -6.38 4.88
C ARG A 132 18.86 -7.86 4.56
N LEU A 133 19.97 -8.24 3.93
CA LEU A 133 20.20 -9.61 3.50
C LEU A 133 20.64 -10.56 4.63
N ARG A 134 20.96 -10.03 5.83
CA ARG A 134 21.26 -10.84 7.03
C ARG A 134 22.33 -11.92 6.79
N GLY A 135 23.40 -11.61 6.06
CA GLY A 135 24.47 -12.56 5.73
C GLY A 135 24.24 -13.35 4.44
N ALA A 136 23.03 -13.30 3.86
CA ALA A 136 22.74 -13.96 2.58
C ALA A 136 23.57 -13.39 1.42
N GLU A 137 24.06 -12.17 1.52
CA GLU A 137 24.94 -11.53 0.54
C GLU A 137 26.19 -12.35 0.23
N GLN A 138 26.69 -13.15 1.18
CA GLN A 138 27.86 -14.02 0.99
C GLN A 138 27.61 -15.16 -0.01
N LYS A 139 26.33 -15.52 -0.22
CA LYS A 139 25.90 -16.56 -1.15
C LYS A 139 25.42 -15.99 -2.49
N LEU A 140 25.27 -14.67 -2.59
CA LEU A 140 24.82 -14.01 -3.81
C LEU A 140 26.01 -13.71 -4.72
N ILE A 141 25.75 -13.75 -6.02
CA ILE A 141 26.74 -13.34 -7.02
C ILE A 141 26.97 -11.82 -6.86
N PRO A 142 28.22 -11.34 -6.78
CA PRO A 142 28.49 -9.91 -6.68
C PRO A 142 27.92 -9.12 -7.86
N ASP A 143 27.41 -7.91 -7.60
CA ASP A 143 26.81 -7.02 -8.61
C ASP A 143 27.70 -6.82 -9.85
N LYS A 144 29.03 -6.76 -9.67
CA LYS A 144 29.99 -6.61 -10.78
C LYS A 144 29.97 -7.81 -11.72
N ALA A 145 29.87 -9.02 -11.18
CA ALA A 145 29.79 -10.24 -11.97
C ALA A 145 28.42 -10.36 -12.67
N LEU A 146 27.34 -9.96 -12.00
CA LEU A 146 26.00 -9.91 -12.60
C LEU A 146 25.94 -8.92 -13.78
N LYS A 147 26.51 -7.72 -13.63
CA LYS A 147 26.56 -6.72 -14.71
C LYS A 147 27.33 -7.20 -15.93
N LYS A 148 28.46 -7.90 -15.72
CA LYS A 148 29.24 -8.49 -16.81
C LYS A 148 28.43 -9.54 -17.56
N LYS A 149 27.83 -10.48 -16.83
CA LYS A 149 27.01 -11.56 -17.40
C LYS A 149 25.81 -11.02 -18.20
N ALA A 150 25.18 -9.94 -17.73
CA ALA A 150 24.10 -9.28 -18.44
C ALA A 150 24.57 -8.62 -19.74
N ALA A 151 25.77 -8.03 -19.77
CA ALA A 151 26.35 -7.47 -20.99
C ALA A 151 26.69 -8.57 -22.01
N ASP A 152 27.22 -9.71 -21.56
CA ASP A 152 27.57 -10.84 -22.41
C ASP A 152 26.31 -11.43 -23.10
N LEU A 153 25.17 -11.49 -22.40
CA LEU A 153 23.86 -11.95 -22.92
C LEU A 153 23.22 -11.02 -23.96
N ILE A 154 23.64 -9.77 -24.06
CA ILE A 154 23.11 -8.79 -25.04
C ILE A 154 23.89 -8.87 -26.38
N HIS A 155 25.01 -9.59 -26.39
CA HIS A 155 25.88 -9.75 -27.56
C HIS A 155 25.82 -11.15 -28.19
N GLU A 156 24.89 -12.00 -27.77
CA GLU A 156 24.45 -13.24 -28.44
C GLU A 156 23.08 -13.04 -29.09
#